data_AF-A0A147B753-F1
#
_entry.id   AF-A0A147B753-F1
#
_cell.length_a   1.000
_cell.length_b   1.000
_cell.length_c   1.000
_cell.angle_alpha   90.00
_cell.angle_beta   90.00
_cell.angle_gamma   90.00
#
_symmetry.space_group_name_H-M   'P 1'
#
loop_
_entity.id
_entity.type
_entity.pdbx_description
1 polymer ?
#
loop_
_entity_poly.entity_id
_entity_poly.type
_entity_poly.pdbx_seq_one_letter_code
_entity_poly.pdbx_strand_id
1 'polypeptide(L)'
;STFSKDIAPYASVIVNGIYWAVNSPKLLTIPDAKKLLQPTNLPWLPSSAGAPALPHRLLAICDISADPGGSIEFMNECTTIDAPFCLYDADQHKNSESFAGPGVLVCSIDNMPTQLPLEATDYFGKLLMPYINDIINSDATKPLSEHKMTSVVEGAVIASEGKLTSGYEYIDELRRTSRSRMKAMSASAAKAKKVLVLGAGYVSAPLVEYLTRDDNIHVTIGTAFQKEGEALARKTPNTDFAIVDVTRAPDAIQNLIKDSDLIVSLLPYPLHPTIAQHCIVHQKNMLTASYLTPQMKELH
;
A
#
# COMPACT_ATOMS: atom_id res chain seq x y z
N SER A 1 -8.35 27.69 -9.09
CA SER A 1 -7.93 27.64 -10.52
C SER A 1 -8.89 28.47 -11.39
N THR A 2 -8.64 28.69 -12.69
CA THR A 2 -9.67 29.25 -13.60
C THR A 2 -10.87 28.30 -13.69
N PHE A 3 -10.60 27.00 -13.75
CA PHE A 3 -11.60 25.93 -13.75
C PHE A 3 -12.61 26.04 -12.60
N SER A 4 -12.15 26.24 -11.36
CA SER A 4 -13.01 26.35 -10.17
C SER A 4 -13.99 27.53 -10.22
N LYS A 5 -13.70 28.58 -11.01
CA LYS A 5 -14.52 29.80 -11.09
C LYS A 5 -15.41 29.81 -12.32
N ASP A 6 -14.88 29.38 -13.45
CA ASP A 6 -15.52 29.61 -14.75
C ASP A 6 -16.21 28.36 -15.31
N ILE A 7 -15.86 27.16 -14.80
CA ILE A 7 -16.34 25.88 -15.34
C ILE A 7 -17.05 25.06 -14.26
N ALA A 8 -16.37 24.77 -13.14
CA ALA A 8 -16.89 23.90 -12.09
C ALA A 8 -18.28 24.30 -11.54
N PRO A 9 -18.64 25.60 -11.38
CA PRO A 9 -19.98 25.99 -10.93
C PRO A 9 -21.12 25.58 -11.86
N TYR A 10 -20.82 25.26 -13.12
CA TYR A 10 -21.80 24.85 -14.14
C TYR A 10 -21.78 23.34 -14.41
N ALA A 11 -20.87 22.59 -13.78
CA ALA A 11 -20.74 21.16 -13.95
C ALA A 11 -21.61 20.42 -12.92
N SER A 12 -22.32 19.38 -13.38
CA SER A 12 -23.04 18.46 -12.49
C SER A 12 -22.25 17.20 -12.19
N VAL A 13 -21.42 16.77 -13.14
CA VAL A 13 -20.48 15.67 -12.97
C VAL A 13 -19.14 16.11 -13.54
N ILE A 14 -18.06 15.85 -12.82
CA ILE A 14 -16.70 16.07 -13.29
C ILE A 14 -16.03 14.71 -13.43
N VAL A 15 -15.47 14.43 -14.61
CA VAL A 15 -14.59 13.28 -14.81
C VAL A 15 -13.19 13.83 -15.04
N ASN A 16 -12.32 13.67 -14.04
CA ASN A 16 -10.96 14.15 -14.05
C ASN A 16 -10.03 13.03 -14.52
N GLY A 17 -9.36 13.24 -15.65
CA GLY A 17 -8.37 12.32 -16.21
C GLY A 17 -7.05 13.01 -16.51
N ILE A 18 -6.74 14.08 -15.77
CA ILE A 18 -5.51 14.84 -15.99
C ILE A 18 -4.32 14.09 -15.41
N TYR A 19 -3.18 14.19 -16.09
CA TYR A 19 -1.90 13.92 -15.44
C TYR A 19 -1.55 15.08 -14.51
N TRP A 20 -1.28 14.79 -13.23
CA TRP A 20 -0.95 15.79 -12.23
C TRP A 20 0.44 15.54 -11.66
N ALA A 21 1.35 16.52 -11.79
CA ALA A 21 2.67 16.46 -11.20
C ALA A 21 2.70 17.16 -9.83
N VAL A 22 3.65 16.79 -8.96
CA VAL A 22 3.77 17.31 -7.58
C VAL A 22 3.79 18.85 -7.49
N ASN A 23 4.28 19.54 -8.53
CA ASN A 23 4.36 21.00 -8.60
C ASN A 23 3.26 21.65 -9.45
N SER A 24 2.30 20.87 -9.94
CA SER A 24 1.18 21.38 -10.73
C SER A 24 0.11 21.99 -9.83
N PRO A 25 -0.54 23.10 -10.23
CA PRO A 25 -1.62 23.68 -9.45
C PRO A 25 -2.79 22.70 -9.31
N LYS A 26 -3.48 22.78 -8.18
CA LYS A 26 -4.70 22.00 -7.91
C LYS A 26 -5.83 22.45 -8.83
N LEU A 27 -6.59 21.49 -9.34
CA LEU A 27 -7.76 21.75 -10.18
C LEU A 27 -8.91 22.28 -9.31
N LEU A 28 -9.18 21.59 -8.20
CA LEU A 28 -10.12 22.01 -7.15
C LEU A 28 -9.43 21.93 -5.78
N THR A 29 -9.48 23.03 -5.04
CA THR A 29 -8.98 23.11 -3.66
C THR A 29 -10.10 22.87 -2.64
N ILE A 30 -9.76 22.66 -1.36
CA ILE A 30 -10.74 22.56 -0.26
C ILE A 30 -11.62 23.83 -0.19
N PRO A 31 -11.08 25.06 -0.27
CA PRO A 31 -11.91 26.28 -0.35
C PRO A 31 -12.81 26.33 -1.59
N ASP A 32 -12.33 25.86 -2.74
CA ASP A 32 -13.15 25.81 -3.96
C ASP A 32 -14.34 24.85 -3.77
N ALA A 33 -14.11 23.68 -3.17
CA ALA A 33 -15.17 22.71 -2.85
C ALA A 33 -16.23 23.31 -1.92
N LYS A 34 -15.81 24.00 -0.84
CA LYS A 34 -16.74 24.70 0.06
C LYS A 34 -17.62 25.69 -0.70
N LYS A 35 -17.05 26.44 -1.64
CA LYS A 35 -17.82 27.39 -2.45
C LYS A 35 -18.79 26.69 -3.41
N LEU A 36 -18.36 25.58 -4.03
CA LEU A 36 -19.16 24.83 -5.02
C LEU A 36 -20.33 24.08 -4.39
N LEU A 37 -20.18 23.59 -3.16
CA LEU A 37 -21.18 22.80 -2.45
C LEU A 37 -22.09 23.63 -1.54
N GLN A 38 -21.92 24.96 -1.53
CA GLN A 38 -22.82 25.85 -0.81
C GLN A 38 -24.25 25.77 -1.38
N PRO A 39 -25.29 25.69 -0.52
CA PRO A 39 -26.68 25.72 -0.94
C PRO A 39 -26.98 26.94 -1.80
N THR A 40 -27.33 26.73 -3.07
CA THR A 40 -27.77 27.79 -3.99
C THR A 40 -29.28 27.87 -3.97
N ASN A 41 -29.81 28.92 -3.36
CA ASN A 41 -31.24 29.19 -3.43
C ASN A 41 -31.55 29.89 -4.76
N LEU A 42 -32.04 29.14 -5.74
CA LEU A 42 -32.45 29.63 -7.05
C LEU A 42 -33.99 29.61 -7.16
N PRO A 43 -34.72 30.50 -6.47
CA PRO A 43 -36.18 30.46 -6.38
C PRO A 43 -36.89 30.65 -7.73
N TRP A 44 -36.17 31.09 -8.78
CA TRP A 44 -36.69 31.24 -10.13
C TRP A 44 -36.62 29.95 -10.97
N LEU A 45 -35.93 28.90 -10.51
CA LEU A 45 -35.89 27.62 -11.22
C LEU A 45 -37.12 26.79 -10.82
N PRO A 46 -38.00 26.38 -11.75
CA PRO A 46 -39.16 25.57 -11.41
C PRO A 46 -38.72 24.19 -10.92
N SER A 47 -39.10 23.84 -9.69
CA SER A 47 -38.95 22.50 -9.13
C SER A 47 -40.22 21.70 -9.34
N SER A 48 -40.10 20.41 -9.66
CA SER A 48 -41.22 19.47 -9.71
C SER A 48 -40.88 18.17 -8.98
N ALA A 49 -41.85 17.30 -8.75
CA ALA A 49 -41.60 16.00 -8.13
C ALA A 49 -40.58 15.15 -8.93
N GLY A 50 -40.53 15.30 -10.26
CA GLY A 50 -39.56 14.61 -11.13
C GLY A 50 -38.23 15.36 -11.34
N ALA A 51 -38.14 16.60 -10.87
CA ALA A 51 -36.94 17.44 -10.97
C ALA A 51 -36.87 18.34 -9.72
N PRO A 52 -36.46 17.79 -8.57
CA PRO A 52 -36.37 18.55 -7.33
C PRO A 52 -35.26 19.60 -7.43
N ALA A 53 -35.39 20.68 -6.66
CA ALA A 53 -34.31 21.64 -6.51
C ALA A 53 -33.14 20.96 -5.79
N LEU A 54 -31.94 21.08 -6.38
CA LEU A 54 -30.71 20.55 -5.81
C LEU A 54 -30.06 21.62 -4.91
N PRO A 55 -29.46 21.25 -3.77
CA PRO A 55 -28.76 22.20 -2.91
C PRO A 55 -27.57 22.83 -3.64
N HIS A 56 -26.85 22.08 -4.46
CA HIS A 56 -25.79 22.58 -5.31
C HIS A 56 -25.78 21.81 -6.63
N ARG A 57 -25.15 22.38 -7.66
CA ARG A 57 -25.16 21.80 -9.01
C ARG A 57 -24.23 20.61 -9.16
N LEU A 58 -23.08 20.62 -8.48
CA LEU A 58 -22.06 19.59 -8.56
C LEU A 58 -22.46 18.37 -7.73
N LEU A 59 -22.77 17.26 -8.38
CA LEU A 59 -23.29 16.05 -7.76
C LEU A 59 -22.23 14.97 -7.56
N ALA A 60 -21.34 14.83 -8.56
CA ALA A 60 -20.32 13.79 -8.54
C ALA A 60 -18.99 14.23 -9.16
N ILE A 61 -17.90 13.66 -8.65
CA ILE A 61 -16.55 13.75 -9.19
C ILE A 61 -16.02 12.33 -9.34
N CYS A 62 -15.63 11.97 -10.55
CA CYS A 62 -14.85 10.77 -10.82
C CYS A 62 -13.41 11.22 -11.10
N ASP A 63 -12.47 10.89 -10.20
CA ASP A 63 -11.06 11.20 -10.37
C ASP A 63 -10.27 9.95 -10.75
N ILE A 64 -9.96 9.84 -12.04
CA ILE A 64 -9.22 8.71 -12.65
C ILE A 64 -7.75 8.74 -12.23
N SER A 65 -7.20 9.92 -11.86
CA SER A 65 -5.79 9.99 -11.46
C SER A 65 -5.53 9.26 -10.14
N ALA A 66 -6.55 9.22 -9.26
CA ALA A 66 -6.51 8.51 -7.99
C ALA A 66 -5.26 8.82 -7.14
N ASP A 67 -4.89 10.10 -7.12
CA ASP A 67 -3.78 10.62 -6.34
C ASP A 67 -4.30 11.24 -5.03
N PRO A 68 -4.05 10.65 -3.85
CA PRO A 68 -4.43 11.24 -2.56
C PRO A 68 -3.85 12.65 -2.38
N GLY A 69 -4.72 13.62 -2.15
CA GLY A 69 -4.36 15.03 -2.08
C GLY A 69 -3.76 15.55 -3.38
N GLY A 70 -4.09 14.94 -4.53
CA GLY A 70 -3.59 15.21 -5.87
C GLY A 70 -4.29 16.40 -6.52
N SER A 71 -4.73 16.29 -7.77
CA SER A 71 -5.34 17.41 -8.49
C SER A 71 -6.67 17.90 -7.88
N ILE A 72 -7.42 16.99 -7.25
CA ILE A 72 -8.58 17.27 -6.41
C ILE A 72 -8.13 17.21 -4.95
N GLU A 73 -7.88 18.35 -4.33
CA GLU A 73 -7.15 18.44 -3.06
C GLU A 73 -7.83 17.69 -1.90
N PHE A 74 -9.15 17.69 -1.85
CA PHE A 74 -9.93 17.09 -0.78
C PHE A 74 -10.12 15.57 -0.92
N MET A 75 -9.60 14.97 -1.99
CA MET A 75 -9.61 13.54 -2.18
C MET A 75 -8.45 12.91 -1.38
N ASN A 76 -8.69 12.64 -0.09
CA ASN A 76 -7.64 12.17 0.81
C ASN A 76 -7.34 10.67 0.69
N GLU A 77 -8.29 9.89 0.17
CA GLU A 77 -8.21 8.43 0.06
C GLU A 77 -8.83 7.99 -1.27
N CYS A 78 -8.26 6.95 -1.87
CA CYS A 78 -8.82 6.32 -3.07
C CYS A 78 -9.95 5.36 -2.66
N THR A 79 -11.01 5.32 -3.46
CA THR A 79 -12.11 4.36 -3.30
C THR A 79 -11.70 2.99 -3.84
N THR A 80 -12.33 1.93 -3.36
CA THR A 80 -12.05 0.57 -3.82
C THR A 80 -13.12 0.08 -4.79
N ILE A 81 -12.92 -1.08 -5.41
CA ILE A 81 -13.95 -1.71 -6.26
C ILE A 81 -15.19 -2.11 -5.43
N ASP A 82 -14.98 -2.56 -4.18
CA ASP A 82 -16.06 -2.96 -3.28
C ASP A 82 -16.85 -1.76 -2.74
N ALA A 83 -16.17 -0.62 -2.54
CA ALA A 83 -16.76 0.65 -2.11
C ALA A 83 -16.35 1.79 -3.08
N PRO A 84 -16.94 1.84 -4.29
CA PRO A 84 -16.47 2.71 -5.39
C PRO A 84 -16.86 4.17 -5.24
N PHE A 85 -17.72 4.50 -4.28
CA PHE A 85 -18.17 5.86 -4.04
C PHE A 85 -18.06 6.19 -2.56
N CYS A 86 -17.55 7.38 -2.27
CA CYS A 86 -17.66 8.00 -0.96
C CYS A 86 -18.35 9.37 -1.10
N LEU A 87 -19.05 9.81 -0.07
CA LEU A 87 -19.64 11.13 0.00
C LEU A 87 -18.69 12.05 0.76
N TYR A 88 -18.25 13.12 0.10
CA TYR A 88 -17.41 14.16 0.70
C TYR A 88 -18.26 15.35 1.14
N ASP A 89 -18.27 15.61 2.45
CA ASP A 89 -18.84 16.81 3.06
C ASP A 89 -17.76 17.89 3.18
N ALA A 90 -17.90 18.97 2.41
CA ALA A 90 -16.94 20.07 2.41
C ALA A 90 -16.97 20.94 3.67
N ASP A 91 -18.09 20.99 4.40
CA ASP A 91 -18.20 21.78 5.63
C ASP A 91 -17.45 21.09 6.77
N GLN A 92 -17.66 19.78 6.90
CA GLN A 92 -16.97 18.94 7.90
C GLN A 92 -15.58 18.48 7.47
N HIS A 93 -15.25 18.61 6.17
CA HIS A 93 -14.05 18.05 5.56
C HIS A 93 -13.90 16.55 5.87
N LYS A 94 -14.97 15.79 5.62
CA LYS A 94 -15.07 14.37 5.99
C LYS A 94 -15.64 13.54 4.84
N ASN A 95 -15.04 12.37 4.65
CA ASN A 95 -15.55 11.33 3.77
C ASN A 95 -16.44 10.35 4.55
N SER A 96 -17.49 9.85 3.90
CA SER A 96 -18.33 8.77 4.43
C SER A 96 -18.68 7.77 3.34
N GLU A 97 -18.76 6.49 3.69
CA GLU A 97 -19.21 5.42 2.79
C GLU A 97 -20.74 5.42 2.70
N SER A 98 -21.30 6.45 2.07
CA SER A 98 -22.74 6.64 1.90
C SER A 98 -23.05 7.20 0.52
N PHE A 99 -24.25 6.90 0.02
CA PHE A 99 -24.83 7.52 -1.17
C PHE A 99 -25.83 8.63 -0.82
N ALA A 100 -26.14 8.80 0.46
CA ALA A 100 -27.15 9.73 0.95
C ALA A 100 -26.55 10.64 2.02
N GLY A 101 -26.74 11.94 1.84
CA GLY A 101 -26.28 12.97 2.77
C GLY A 101 -25.90 14.27 2.05
N PRO A 102 -25.50 15.30 2.80
CA PRO A 102 -24.94 16.52 2.24
C PRO A 102 -23.53 16.24 1.67
N GLY A 103 -23.21 16.82 0.51
CA GLY A 103 -21.89 16.71 -0.08
C GLY A 103 -21.88 16.30 -1.55
N VAL A 104 -20.70 15.92 -2.03
CA VAL A 104 -20.47 15.47 -3.40
C VAL A 104 -20.04 14.00 -3.41
N LEU A 105 -20.58 13.21 -4.33
CA LEU A 105 -20.12 11.84 -4.53
C LEU A 105 -18.74 11.85 -5.20
N VAL A 106 -17.79 11.16 -4.62
CA VAL A 106 -16.43 11.01 -5.14
C VAL A 106 -16.19 9.54 -5.47
N CYS A 107 -15.73 9.29 -6.68
CA CYS A 107 -15.24 7.99 -7.14
C CYS A 107 -13.79 8.18 -7.58
N SER A 108 -12.88 7.42 -7.00
CA SER A 108 -11.47 7.48 -7.36
C SER A 108 -10.78 6.14 -7.15
N ILE A 109 -10.97 5.27 -8.12
CA ILE A 109 -10.48 3.88 -8.10
C ILE A 109 -9.13 3.85 -8.79
N ASP A 110 -8.09 3.44 -8.06
CA ASP A 110 -6.69 3.41 -8.49
C ASP A 110 -6.39 2.36 -9.58
N ASN A 111 -7.21 1.32 -9.66
CA ASN A 111 -7.05 0.20 -10.57
C ASN A 111 -8.22 0.04 -11.55
N MET A 112 -8.74 1.15 -12.07
CA MET A 112 -9.93 1.17 -12.96
C MET A 112 -9.93 0.13 -14.10
N PRO A 113 -8.80 -0.21 -14.78
CA PRO A 113 -8.80 -1.28 -15.79
C PRO A 113 -9.28 -2.64 -15.28
N THR A 114 -9.15 -2.92 -13.98
CA THR A 114 -9.64 -4.16 -13.36
C THR A 114 -11.17 -4.24 -13.30
N GLN A 115 -11.89 -3.14 -13.50
CA GLN A 115 -13.36 -3.14 -13.65
C GLN A 115 -13.82 -3.68 -15.01
N LEU A 116 -12.93 -3.70 -16.00
CA LEU A 116 -13.15 -4.28 -17.33
C LEU A 116 -12.03 -5.29 -17.63
N PRO A 117 -11.91 -6.36 -16.84
CA PRO A 117 -10.71 -7.19 -16.80
C PRO A 117 -10.48 -7.94 -18.13
N LEU A 118 -11.56 -8.31 -18.82
CA LEU A 118 -11.50 -8.98 -20.12
C LEU A 118 -10.93 -8.04 -21.18
N GLU A 119 -11.50 -6.85 -21.31
CA GLU A 119 -11.09 -5.83 -22.26
C GLU A 119 -9.66 -5.34 -21.97
N ALA A 120 -9.32 -5.12 -20.70
CA ALA A 120 -7.98 -4.74 -20.28
C ALA A 120 -6.95 -5.81 -20.66
N THR A 121 -7.27 -7.09 -20.43
CA THR A 121 -6.40 -8.22 -20.80
C THR A 121 -6.23 -8.33 -22.31
N ASP A 122 -7.33 -8.28 -23.08
CA ASP A 122 -7.28 -8.38 -24.54
C ASP A 122 -6.50 -7.20 -25.15
N TYR A 123 -6.75 -5.99 -24.67
CA TYR A 123 -6.06 -4.78 -25.13
C TYR A 123 -4.56 -4.81 -24.79
N PHE A 124 -4.20 -5.06 -23.53
CA PHE A 124 -2.80 -5.16 -23.12
C PHE A 124 -2.07 -6.30 -23.83
N GLY A 125 -2.72 -7.46 -23.96
CA GLY A 125 -2.18 -8.62 -24.68
C GLY A 125 -1.84 -8.28 -26.13
N LYS A 126 -2.73 -7.60 -26.85
CA LYS A 126 -2.48 -7.13 -28.23
C LYS A 126 -1.30 -6.18 -28.34
N LEU A 127 -1.12 -5.28 -27.36
CA LEU A 127 0.03 -4.37 -27.31
C LEU A 127 1.34 -5.10 -27.00
N LEU A 128 1.31 -6.12 -26.17
CA LEU A 128 2.49 -6.89 -25.77
C LEU A 128 2.93 -7.89 -26.84
N MET A 129 1.99 -8.47 -27.58
CA MET A 129 2.24 -9.59 -28.49
C MET A 129 3.35 -9.38 -29.52
N PRO A 130 3.51 -8.19 -30.14
CA PRO A 130 4.62 -7.92 -31.05
C PRO A 130 6.01 -8.11 -30.44
N TYR A 131 6.14 -7.95 -29.12
CA TYR A 131 7.41 -7.99 -28.38
C TYR A 131 7.70 -9.35 -27.75
N ILE A 132 6.73 -10.27 -27.74
CA ILE A 132 6.87 -11.57 -27.08
C ILE A 132 8.03 -12.38 -27.65
N ASN A 133 8.26 -12.35 -28.97
CA ASN A 133 9.36 -13.08 -29.58
C ASN A 133 10.73 -12.56 -29.13
N ASP A 134 10.89 -11.25 -28.97
CA ASP A 134 12.14 -10.65 -28.46
C ASP A 134 12.39 -11.08 -27.01
N ILE A 135 11.33 -11.11 -26.20
CA ILE A 135 11.40 -11.49 -24.78
C ILE A 135 11.74 -12.99 -24.65
N ILE A 136 11.04 -13.87 -25.38
CA ILE A 136 11.24 -15.32 -25.28
C ILE A 136 12.60 -15.76 -25.81
N ASN A 137 13.12 -15.10 -26.84
CA ASN A 137 14.43 -15.41 -27.40
C ASN A 137 15.60 -14.83 -26.57
N SER A 138 15.31 -14.02 -25.55
CA SER A 138 16.33 -13.50 -24.63
C SER A 138 16.83 -14.61 -23.69
N ASP A 139 18.13 -14.63 -23.46
CA ASP A 139 18.83 -15.59 -22.60
C ASP A 139 19.47 -14.86 -21.40
N ALA A 140 18.80 -14.86 -20.27
CA ALA A 140 19.25 -14.15 -19.07
C ALA A 140 20.63 -14.60 -18.52
N THR A 141 21.21 -15.68 -19.05
CA THR A 141 22.57 -16.12 -18.68
C THR A 141 23.67 -15.38 -19.44
N LYS A 142 23.33 -14.72 -20.56
CA LYS A 142 24.28 -13.98 -21.41
C LYS A 142 24.24 -12.48 -21.12
N PRO A 143 25.35 -11.77 -21.32
CA PRO A 143 25.41 -10.33 -21.14
C PRO A 143 24.35 -9.60 -21.96
N LEU A 144 23.79 -8.51 -21.42
CA LEU A 144 22.70 -7.77 -22.08
C LEU A 144 23.07 -7.33 -23.51
N SER A 145 24.33 -6.98 -23.74
CA SER A 145 24.87 -6.55 -25.03
C SER A 145 24.85 -7.62 -26.14
N GLU A 146 24.71 -8.90 -25.79
CA GLU A 146 24.67 -9.99 -26.76
C GLU A 146 23.26 -10.31 -27.26
N HIS A 147 22.23 -9.74 -26.63
CA HIS A 147 20.85 -9.99 -27.00
C HIS A 147 20.44 -9.16 -28.21
N LYS A 148 19.76 -9.81 -29.16
CA LYS A 148 19.14 -9.16 -30.31
C LYS A 148 17.66 -8.93 -30.00
N MET A 149 17.34 -7.76 -29.47
CA MET A 149 15.97 -7.36 -29.18
C MET A 149 15.69 -5.97 -29.76
N THR A 150 14.42 -5.62 -29.94
CA THR A 150 14.03 -4.26 -30.32
C THR A 150 14.36 -3.27 -29.22
N SER A 151 14.57 -2.01 -29.60
CA SER A 151 14.88 -0.92 -28.66
C SER A 151 13.79 -0.71 -27.59
N VAL A 152 12.56 -1.10 -27.88
CA VAL A 152 11.44 -1.07 -26.92
C VAL A 152 11.67 -2.07 -25.81
N VAL A 153 12.02 -3.32 -26.14
CA VAL A 153 12.28 -4.36 -25.15
C VAL A 153 13.58 -4.06 -24.39
N GLU A 154 14.63 -3.63 -25.10
CA GLU A 154 15.89 -3.21 -24.47
C GLU A 154 15.68 -2.07 -23.47
N GLY A 155 14.93 -1.05 -23.86
CA GLY A 155 14.57 0.07 -22.99
C GLY A 155 13.68 -0.31 -21.81
N ALA A 156 12.96 -1.44 -21.89
CA ALA A 156 12.15 -1.99 -20.80
C ALA A 156 12.97 -2.85 -19.80
N VAL A 157 14.22 -3.22 -20.12
CA VAL A 157 15.08 -3.97 -19.20
C VAL A 157 15.63 -3.04 -18.12
N ILE A 158 15.03 -3.10 -16.92
CA ILE A 158 15.43 -2.27 -15.77
C ILE A 158 16.75 -2.76 -15.14
N ALA A 159 16.96 -4.08 -15.07
CA ALA A 159 18.11 -4.68 -14.44
C ALA A 159 18.56 -5.93 -15.19
N SER A 160 19.88 -6.12 -15.28
CA SER A 160 20.53 -7.30 -15.86
C SER A 160 21.83 -7.58 -15.09
N GLU A 161 22.24 -8.85 -15.02
CA GLU A 161 23.51 -9.24 -14.38
C GLU A 161 23.68 -8.73 -12.93
N GLY A 162 22.57 -8.62 -12.20
CA GLY A 162 22.53 -8.12 -10.82
C GLY A 162 22.77 -6.61 -10.68
N LYS A 163 22.74 -5.84 -11.78
CA LYS A 163 22.93 -4.39 -11.82
C LYS A 163 21.78 -3.70 -12.55
N LEU A 164 21.58 -2.42 -12.23
CA LEU A 164 20.66 -1.57 -12.98
C LEU A 164 21.26 -1.27 -14.36
N THR A 165 20.43 -1.23 -15.40
CA THR A 165 20.86 -0.76 -16.72
C THR A 165 20.98 0.77 -16.70
N SER A 166 21.72 1.33 -17.67
CA SER A 166 22.11 2.75 -17.69
C SER A 166 20.95 3.74 -17.54
N GLY A 167 19.80 3.45 -18.17
CA GLY A 167 18.61 4.30 -18.08
C GLY A 167 17.93 4.31 -16.71
N TYR A 168 18.28 3.37 -15.83
CA TYR A 168 17.62 3.13 -14.55
C TYR A 168 18.56 3.27 -13.34
N GLU A 169 19.82 3.69 -13.55
CA GLU A 169 20.79 3.91 -12.46
C GLU A 169 20.29 4.90 -11.39
N TYR A 170 19.44 5.85 -11.78
CA TYR A 170 18.79 6.81 -10.87
C TYR A 170 17.98 6.12 -9.75
N ILE A 171 17.53 4.87 -9.94
CA ILE A 171 16.83 4.11 -8.92
C ILE A 171 17.72 3.88 -7.69
N ASP A 172 19.03 3.71 -7.86
CA ASP A 172 19.94 3.55 -6.72
C ASP A 172 19.97 4.83 -5.86
N GLU A 173 19.96 6.01 -6.48
CA GLU A 173 19.88 7.29 -5.79
C GLU A 173 18.54 7.46 -5.04
N LEU A 174 17.42 7.11 -5.68
CA LEU A 174 16.10 7.11 -5.04
C LEU A 174 16.07 6.17 -3.81
N ARG A 175 16.68 4.99 -3.92
CA ARG A 175 16.78 4.02 -2.82
C ARG A 175 17.65 4.55 -1.69
N ARG A 176 18.78 5.19 -1.98
CA ARG A 176 19.64 5.83 -0.96
C ARG A 176 18.91 6.94 -0.23
N THR A 177 18.17 7.78 -0.95
CA THR A 177 17.37 8.88 -0.38
C THR A 177 16.24 8.37 0.50
N SER A 178 15.54 7.32 0.07
CA SER A 178 14.50 6.68 0.89
C SER A 178 15.10 6.06 2.17
N ARG A 179 16.24 5.36 2.05
CA ARG A 179 16.97 4.81 3.20
C ARG A 179 17.48 5.88 4.16
N SER A 180 18.00 7.01 3.66
CA SER A 180 18.47 8.09 4.52
C SER A 180 17.32 8.78 5.25
N ARG A 181 16.17 8.96 4.59
CA ARG A 181 14.93 9.45 5.22
C ARG A 181 14.42 8.50 6.29
N MET A 182 14.37 7.20 6.01
CA MET A 182 14.05 6.17 7.00
C MET A 182 15.05 6.19 8.17
N LYS A 183 16.35 6.32 7.91
CA LYS A 183 17.39 6.40 8.93
C LYS A 183 17.28 7.66 9.79
N ALA A 184 16.91 8.79 9.22
CA ALA A 184 16.67 10.02 9.97
C ALA A 184 15.41 9.92 10.84
N MET A 185 14.35 9.29 10.32
CA MET A 185 13.14 9.01 11.09
C MET A 185 13.39 7.98 12.21
N SER A 186 14.23 6.97 11.98
CA SER A 186 14.59 5.97 13.01
C SER A 186 15.58 6.50 14.04
N ALA A 187 16.51 7.38 13.65
CA ALA A 187 17.43 8.05 14.57
C ALA A 187 16.72 8.97 15.58
N SER A 188 15.59 9.58 15.19
CA SER A 188 14.70 10.32 16.10
C SER A 188 14.00 9.40 17.13
N ALA A 189 13.86 8.11 16.81
CA ALA A 189 13.20 7.10 17.64
C ALA A 189 14.19 6.18 18.38
N ALA A 190 15.36 6.72 18.78
CA ALA A 190 16.50 6.00 19.35
C ALA A 190 16.14 5.09 20.55
N LYS A 191 15.71 3.88 20.23
CA LYS A 191 15.81 2.68 21.05
C LYS A 191 15.99 1.51 20.08
N ALA A 192 17.01 0.69 20.31
CA ALA A 192 17.20 -0.55 19.57
C ALA A 192 15.91 -1.37 19.64
N LYS A 193 15.33 -1.67 18.47
CA LYS A 193 14.06 -2.39 18.36
C LYS A 193 14.32 -3.87 18.46
N LYS A 194 13.55 -4.56 19.30
CA LYS A 194 13.67 -6.01 19.51
C LYS A 194 12.56 -6.74 18.77
N VAL A 195 12.92 -7.67 17.90
CA VAL A 195 11.97 -8.46 17.12
C VAL A 195 12.11 -9.94 17.48
N LEU A 196 11.02 -10.56 17.92
CA LEU A 196 10.94 -12.01 18.16
C LEU A 196 10.39 -12.70 16.92
N VAL A 197 11.17 -13.57 16.29
CA VAL A 197 10.73 -14.40 15.16
C VAL A 197 10.49 -15.82 15.65
N LEU A 198 9.25 -16.30 15.59
CA LEU A 198 8.87 -17.64 16.03
C LEU A 198 8.86 -18.60 14.85
N GLY A 199 9.72 -19.62 14.91
CA GLY A 199 9.97 -20.59 13.85
C GLY A 199 11.30 -20.33 13.14
N ALA A 200 12.10 -21.39 12.98
CA ALA A 200 13.39 -21.36 12.28
C ALA A 200 13.37 -22.09 10.92
N GLY A 201 12.17 -22.29 10.34
CA GLY A 201 11.98 -23.03 9.09
C GLY A 201 12.41 -22.25 7.83
N TYR A 202 12.13 -22.80 6.65
CA TYR A 202 12.61 -22.26 5.36
C TYR A 202 12.29 -20.79 5.09
N VAL A 203 11.21 -20.26 5.68
CA VAL A 203 10.73 -18.89 5.46
C VAL A 203 11.39 -17.88 6.42
N SER A 204 11.98 -18.32 7.53
CA SER A 204 12.55 -17.39 8.51
C SER A 204 13.85 -16.76 8.02
N ALA A 205 14.66 -17.47 7.23
CA ALA A 205 15.98 -16.99 6.83
C ALA A 205 15.96 -15.68 6.00
N PRO A 206 15.14 -15.54 4.95
CA PRO A 206 15.03 -14.28 4.21
C PRO A 206 14.50 -13.13 5.07
N LEU A 207 13.59 -13.41 6.00
CA LEU A 207 13.04 -12.41 6.91
C LEU A 207 14.10 -11.88 7.88
N VAL A 208 14.83 -12.79 8.54
CA VAL A 208 15.87 -12.43 9.51
C VAL A 208 17.01 -11.70 8.80
N GLU A 209 17.43 -12.16 7.62
CA GLU A 209 18.42 -11.45 6.79
C GLU A 209 17.94 -10.03 6.46
N TYR A 210 16.69 -9.85 6.07
CA TYR A 210 16.16 -8.52 5.75
C TYR A 210 16.12 -7.59 6.97
N LEU A 211 15.62 -8.06 8.12
CA LEU A 211 15.50 -7.28 9.35
C LEU A 211 16.87 -6.83 9.86
N THR A 212 17.87 -7.70 9.76
CA THR A 212 19.22 -7.47 10.28
C THR A 212 20.08 -6.58 9.37
N ARG A 213 19.53 -6.08 8.26
CA ARG A 213 20.15 -5.00 7.46
C ARG A 213 20.13 -3.64 8.18
N ASP A 214 19.28 -3.47 9.20
CA ASP A 214 19.29 -2.32 10.09
C ASP A 214 19.96 -2.68 11.41
N ASP A 215 21.11 -2.06 11.70
CA ASP A 215 21.90 -2.30 12.91
C ASP A 215 21.15 -1.94 14.21
N ASN A 216 20.04 -1.21 14.12
CA ASN A 216 19.20 -0.88 15.27
C ASN A 216 18.15 -1.97 15.59
N ILE A 217 18.05 -3.01 14.77
CA ILE A 217 17.12 -4.12 14.98
C ILE A 217 17.89 -5.33 15.52
N HIS A 218 17.51 -5.76 16.71
CA HIS A 218 17.97 -7.01 17.29
C HIS A 218 16.90 -8.08 17.11
N VAL A 219 17.28 -9.23 16.56
CA VAL A 219 16.36 -10.35 16.31
C VAL A 219 16.62 -11.48 17.30
N THR A 220 15.56 -12.00 17.90
CA THR A 220 15.60 -13.24 18.68
C THR A 220 14.77 -14.31 17.96
N ILE A 221 15.37 -15.46 17.64
CA ILE A 221 14.68 -16.58 16.99
C ILE A 221 14.18 -17.55 18.06
N GLY A 222 12.86 -17.70 18.20
CA GLY A 222 12.25 -18.73 19.03
C GLY A 222 11.98 -20.00 18.23
N THR A 223 12.63 -21.12 18.57
CA THR A 223 12.42 -22.40 17.88
C THR A 223 12.50 -23.60 18.82
N ALA A 224 11.76 -24.67 18.49
CA ALA A 224 11.88 -25.95 19.19
C ALA A 224 13.15 -26.73 18.79
N PHE A 225 13.75 -26.40 17.63
CA PHE A 225 14.89 -27.10 17.06
C PHE A 225 16.19 -26.30 17.22
N GLN A 226 17.00 -26.69 18.22
CA GLN A 226 18.26 -26.01 18.54
C GLN A 226 19.19 -25.82 17.33
N LYS A 227 19.39 -26.87 16.53
CA LYS A 227 20.30 -26.82 15.36
C LYS A 227 19.87 -25.79 14.32
N GLU A 228 18.57 -25.61 14.12
CA GLU A 228 18.04 -24.67 13.14
C GLU A 228 18.18 -23.22 13.62
N GLY A 229 17.84 -22.97 14.89
CA GLY A 229 18.02 -21.65 15.51
C GLY A 229 19.48 -21.20 15.51
N GLU A 230 20.38 -22.10 15.91
CA GLU A 230 21.82 -21.82 15.92
C GLU A 230 22.37 -21.58 14.51
N ALA A 231 21.96 -22.39 13.53
CA ALA A 231 22.41 -22.22 12.15
C ALA A 231 21.96 -20.87 11.54
N LEU A 232 20.77 -20.39 11.90
CA LEU A 232 20.26 -19.10 11.42
C LEU A 232 20.92 -17.92 12.14
N ALA A 233 21.05 -17.98 13.47
CA ALA A 233 21.73 -16.94 14.25
C ALA A 233 23.21 -16.78 13.83
N ARG A 234 23.92 -17.88 13.54
CA ARG A 234 25.31 -17.80 13.05
C ARG A 234 25.47 -17.14 11.69
N LYS A 235 24.42 -17.16 10.85
CA LYS A 235 24.46 -16.62 9.48
C LYS A 235 24.02 -15.16 9.39
N THR A 236 23.44 -14.61 10.45
CA THR A 236 22.79 -13.30 10.44
C THR A 236 23.34 -12.43 11.57
N PRO A 237 23.77 -11.18 11.32
CA PRO A 237 24.26 -10.30 12.36
C PRO A 237 23.13 -9.92 13.33
N ASN A 238 23.46 -9.44 14.52
CA ASN A 238 22.50 -8.93 15.52
C ASN A 238 21.34 -9.90 15.85
N THR A 239 21.62 -11.21 15.80
CA THR A 239 20.61 -12.26 15.94
C THR A 239 21.01 -13.26 17.01
N ASP A 240 20.14 -13.45 17.99
CA ASP A 240 20.21 -14.51 19.00
C ASP A 240 19.13 -15.56 18.75
N PHE A 241 19.24 -16.71 19.41
CA PHE A 241 18.19 -17.73 19.39
C PHE A 241 17.83 -18.20 20.81
N ALA A 242 16.57 -18.56 21.00
CA ALA A 242 16.04 -19.14 22.22
C ALA A 242 15.30 -20.44 21.89
N ILE A 243 15.54 -21.47 22.71
CA ILE A 243 14.84 -22.74 22.58
C ILE A 243 13.47 -22.60 23.22
N VAL A 244 12.40 -22.68 22.42
CA VAL A 244 11.02 -22.61 22.89
C VAL A 244 10.15 -23.55 22.07
N ASP A 245 9.45 -24.45 22.77
CA ASP A 245 8.46 -25.34 22.18
C ASP A 245 7.07 -24.93 22.69
N VAL A 246 6.39 -24.12 21.88
CA VAL A 246 5.04 -23.59 22.18
C VAL A 246 4.01 -24.72 22.31
N THR A 247 4.27 -25.90 21.73
CA THR A 247 3.35 -27.05 21.82
C THR A 247 3.43 -27.75 23.17
N ARG A 248 4.61 -27.74 23.81
CA ARG A 248 4.84 -28.42 25.11
C ARG A 248 4.73 -27.47 26.28
N ALA A 249 5.17 -26.23 26.11
CA ALA A 249 5.16 -25.19 27.13
C ALA A 249 4.71 -23.85 26.54
N PRO A 250 3.39 -23.65 26.33
CA PRO A 250 2.83 -22.42 25.75
C PRO A 250 3.29 -21.16 26.49
N ASP A 251 3.38 -21.22 27.83
CA ASP A 251 3.75 -20.08 28.67
C ASP A 251 5.26 -19.72 28.64
N ALA A 252 6.12 -20.60 28.13
CA ALA A 252 7.56 -20.37 28.09
C ALA A 252 7.95 -19.18 27.19
N ILE A 253 7.03 -18.72 26.33
CA ILE A 253 7.24 -17.62 25.40
C ILE A 253 6.93 -16.24 26.00
N GLN A 254 6.25 -16.17 27.14
CA GLN A 254 5.77 -14.91 27.73
C GLN A 254 6.89 -13.89 27.95
N ASN A 255 8.03 -14.34 28.49
CA ASN A 255 9.18 -13.47 28.73
C ASN A 255 9.76 -12.94 27.41
N LEU A 256 9.86 -13.79 26.39
CA LEU A 256 10.37 -13.39 25.07
C LEU A 256 9.45 -12.36 24.40
N ILE A 257 8.13 -12.53 24.52
CA ILE A 257 7.14 -11.57 24.01
C ILE A 257 7.23 -10.25 24.76
N LYS A 258 7.28 -10.29 26.11
CA LYS A 258 7.38 -9.10 26.96
C LYS A 258 8.60 -8.25 26.64
N ASP A 259 9.73 -8.89 26.36
CA ASP A 259 11.02 -8.24 26.10
C ASP A 259 11.17 -7.75 24.65
N SER A 260 10.22 -8.07 23.77
CA SER A 260 10.24 -7.70 22.35
C SER A 260 9.27 -6.57 22.02
N ASP A 261 9.54 -5.80 20.97
CA ASP A 261 8.66 -4.73 20.48
C ASP A 261 7.69 -5.23 19.39
N LEU A 262 8.12 -6.23 18.61
CA LEU A 262 7.34 -6.87 17.54
C LEU A 262 7.55 -8.39 17.58
N ILE A 263 6.45 -9.13 17.40
CA ILE A 263 6.45 -10.59 17.31
C ILE A 263 6.06 -10.98 15.89
N VAL A 264 6.89 -11.78 15.22
CA VAL A 264 6.57 -12.36 13.91
C VAL A 264 6.38 -13.87 14.08
N SER A 265 5.17 -14.36 13.86
CA SER A 265 4.86 -15.78 13.97
C SER A 265 4.88 -16.48 12.61
N LEU A 266 5.92 -17.29 12.39
CA LEU A 266 6.07 -18.21 11.26
C LEU A 266 5.80 -19.67 11.67
N LEU A 267 5.15 -19.86 12.83
CA LEU A 267 4.68 -21.16 13.29
C LEU A 267 3.51 -21.68 12.43
N PRO A 268 3.21 -22.99 12.46
CA PRO A 268 2.00 -23.54 11.85
C PRO A 268 0.72 -22.84 12.34
N TYR A 269 -0.26 -22.68 11.46
CA TYR A 269 -1.48 -21.90 11.71
C TYR A 269 -2.25 -22.24 13.00
N PRO A 270 -2.30 -23.51 13.50
CA PRO A 270 -3.02 -23.82 14.74
C PRO A 270 -2.43 -23.17 15.99
N LEU A 271 -1.16 -22.73 15.93
CA LEU A 271 -0.46 -22.14 17.07
C LEU A 271 -0.61 -20.62 17.18
N HIS A 272 -1.08 -19.94 16.12
CA HIS A 272 -1.21 -18.48 16.12
C HIS A 272 -2.17 -17.92 17.18
N PRO A 273 -3.35 -18.53 17.46
CA PRO A 273 -4.24 -18.03 18.50
C PRO A 273 -3.56 -17.93 19.87
N THR A 274 -2.74 -18.93 20.24
CA THR A 274 -1.98 -18.92 21.49
C THR A 274 -0.96 -17.78 21.53
N ILE A 275 -0.23 -17.55 20.44
CA ILE A 275 0.72 -16.44 20.34
C ILE A 275 0.00 -15.09 20.43
N ALA A 276 -1.10 -14.94 19.70
CA ALA A 276 -1.91 -13.73 19.69
C ALA A 276 -2.44 -13.40 21.09
N GLN A 277 -2.93 -14.40 21.83
CA GLN A 277 -3.38 -14.22 23.21
C GLN A 277 -2.26 -13.68 24.12
N HIS A 278 -1.04 -14.23 24.04
CA HIS A 278 0.09 -13.71 24.82
C HIS A 278 0.50 -12.30 24.38
N CYS A 279 0.49 -12.01 23.07
CA CYS A 279 0.76 -10.66 22.56
C CYS A 279 -0.26 -9.64 23.07
N ILE A 280 -1.56 -9.98 23.10
CA ILE A 280 -2.62 -9.12 23.64
C ILE A 280 -2.40 -8.85 25.13
N VAL A 281 -2.14 -9.91 25.92
CA VAL A 281 -1.87 -9.78 27.37
C VAL A 281 -0.70 -8.84 27.65
N HIS A 282 0.34 -8.87 26.82
CA HIS A 282 1.53 -8.03 26.98
C HIS A 282 1.51 -6.74 26.16
N GLN A 283 0.40 -6.43 25.48
CA GLN A 283 0.24 -5.26 24.60
C GLN A 283 1.35 -5.14 23.55
N LYS A 284 1.68 -6.25 22.88
CA LYS A 284 2.72 -6.32 21.86
C LYS A 284 2.14 -6.50 20.47
N ASN A 285 2.79 -5.89 19.49
CA ASN A 285 2.42 -6.03 18.09
C ASN A 285 2.78 -7.44 17.60
N MET A 286 1.84 -8.07 16.89
CA MET A 286 2.04 -9.38 16.26
C MET A 286 1.83 -9.28 14.76
N LEU A 287 2.69 -9.95 13.99
CA LEU A 287 2.58 -10.12 12.55
C LEU A 287 2.61 -11.61 12.19
N THR A 288 1.71 -12.03 11.31
CA THR A 288 1.71 -13.37 10.73
C THR A 288 1.16 -13.32 9.30
N ALA A 289 1.67 -14.20 8.44
CA ALA A 289 1.22 -14.35 7.05
C ALA A 289 0.20 -15.51 6.89
N SER A 290 -0.30 -16.06 7.99
CA SER A 290 -1.25 -17.18 7.98
C SER A 290 -2.71 -16.73 7.85
N TYR A 291 -3.57 -17.67 7.46
CA TYR A 291 -5.02 -17.43 7.31
C TYR A 291 -5.69 -17.00 8.62
N LEU A 292 -6.72 -16.17 8.51
CA LEU A 292 -7.57 -15.77 9.62
C LEU A 292 -8.49 -16.93 10.04
N THR A 293 -8.17 -17.61 11.14
CA THR A 293 -9.04 -18.64 11.72
C THR A 293 -10.20 -18.03 12.52
N PRO A 294 -11.29 -18.77 12.79
CA PRO A 294 -12.37 -18.30 13.66
C PRO A 294 -11.85 -17.84 15.03
N GLN A 295 -10.92 -18.59 15.64
CA GLN A 295 -10.34 -18.21 16.93
C GLN A 295 -9.54 -16.89 16.84
N MET A 296 -8.82 -16.65 15.74
CA MET A 296 -8.12 -15.37 15.54
C MET A 296 -9.10 -14.21 15.35
N LYS A 297 -10.25 -14.46 14.71
CA LYS A 297 -11.30 -13.44 14.50
C LYS A 297 -11.98 -13.04 15.81
N GLU A 298 -12.11 -13.96 16.76
CA GLU A 298 -12.68 -13.70 18.09
C GLU A 298 -11.79 -12.82 18.99
N LEU A 299 -10.51 -12.61 18.61
CA LEU A 299 -9.55 -11.77 19.35
C LEU A 299 -9.58 -10.28 18.93
N HIS A 300 -10.40 -9.93 17.94
CA HIS A 300 -10.62 -8.57 17.42
C HIS A 300 -11.86 -7.92 18.03
#